data_AF-A0AAD2FUR1-F1
#
_entry.id   AF-A0AAD2FUR1-F1
#
_cell.length_a   1.000
_cell.length_b   1.000
_cell.length_c   1.000
_cell.angle_alpha   90.00
_cell.angle_beta   90.00
_cell.angle_gamma   90.00
#
_symmetry.space_group_name_H-M   'P 1'
#
loop_
_entity.id
_entity.type
_entity.pdbx_description
1 polymer ?
#
loop_
_entity_poly.entity_id
_entity_poly.type
_entity_poly.pdbx_seq_one_letter_code
_entity_poly.pdbx_strand_id
1 'polypeptide(L)'
;MASSAVKKLVQNNPAFKRGAEIARQEIFGHVPQLNVRSGSKIAKKQFTGTYLAKYYPESINKYARMVHENWETEEEEYRRVKLTQRRRKGKGPPKKGAGARSKKK
;
A
#
# COMPACT_ATOMS: atom_id res chain seq x y z
N MET A 1 -18.84 -48.44 26.71
CA MET A 1 -18.83 -46.98 26.48
C MET A 1 -18.26 -46.31 27.73
N ALA A 2 -17.11 -45.62 27.66
CA ALA A 2 -16.56 -44.92 28.82
C ALA A 2 -17.52 -43.82 29.33
N SER A 3 -17.68 -43.70 30.64
CA SER A 3 -18.55 -42.69 31.25
C SER A 3 -18.04 -41.27 30.94
N SER A 4 -18.96 -40.30 30.93
CA SER A 4 -18.66 -38.87 30.72
C SER A 4 -17.52 -38.36 31.61
N ALA A 5 -17.49 -38.80 32.87
CA ALA A 5 -16.46 -38.43 33.83
C ALA A 5 -15.07 -38.95 33.42
N VAL A 6 -14.97 -40.21 32.98
CA VAL A 6 -13.71 -40.82 32.52
C VAL A 6 -13.21 -40.11 31.26
N LYS A 7 -14.09 -39.77 30.31
CA LYS A 7 -13.71 -39.01 29.11
C LYS A 7 -13.15 -37.62 29.46
N LYS A 8 -13.78 -36.90 30.38
CA LYS A 8 -13.28 -35.59 30.87
C LYS A 8 -11.92 -35.71 31.55
N LEU A 9 -11.68 -36.79 32.29
CA LEU A 9 -10.42 -37.03 33.00
C LEU A 9 -9.27 -37.32 32.01
N VAL A 10 -9.54 -38.13 30.98
CA VAL A 10 -8.59 -38.41 29.89
C VAL A 10 -8.29 -37.14 29.08
N GLN A 11 -9.32 -36.34 28.74
CA GLN A 11 -9.13 -35.06 28.02
C GLN A 11 -8.33 -34.02 28.81
N ASN A 12 -8.42 -34.05 30.14
CA ASN A 12 -7.75 -33.07 30.99
C ASN A 12 -6.36 -33.49 31.47
N ASN A 13 -5.94 -34.72 31.19
CA ASN A 13 -4.63 -35.21 31.60
C ASN A 13 -3.49 -34.42 30.92
N PRO A 14 -2.54 -33.87 31.71
CA PRO A 14 -1.47 -33.02 31.19
C PRO A 14 -0.54 -33.71 30.18
N ALA A 15 -0.35 -35.04 30.26
CA ALA A 15 0.47 -35.78 29.29
C ALA A 15 -0.15 -35.79 27.89
N PHE A 16 -1.47 -36.04 27.79
CA PHE A 16 -2.18 -35.97 26.52
C PHE A 16 -2.23 -34.55 25.95
N LYS A 17 -2.35 -33.53 26.82
CA LYS A 17 -2.28 -32.11 26.39
C LYS A 17 -0.93 -31.76 25.78
N ARG A 18 0.20 -32.19 26.39
CA ARG A 18 1.54 -31.96 25.85
C ARG A 18 1.75 -32.68 24.51
N GLY A 19 1.34 -33.94 24.40
CA GLY A 19 1.44 -34.69 23.13
C GLY A 19 0.63 -34.03 22.01
N ALA A 20 -0.59 -33.57 22.32
CA ALA A 20 -1.41 -32.82 21.38
C ALA A 20 -0.79 -31.47 20.99
N GLU A 21 -0.14 -30.77 21.92
CA GLU A 21 0.59 -29.52 21.63
C GLU A 21 1.80 -29.75 20.71
N ILE A 22 2.57 -30.82 20.93
CA ILE A 22 3.71 -31.18 20.06
C ILE A 22 3.20 -31.52 18.65
N ALA A 23 2.23 -32.42 18.55
CA ALA A 23 1.63 -32.77 17.27
C ALA A 23 1.05 -31.54 16.55
N ARG A 24 0.46 -30.59 17.28
CA ARG A 24 -0.04 -29.34 16.71
C ARG A 24 1.07 -28.43 16.16
N GLN A 25 2.23 -28.40 16.82
CA GLN A 25 3.40 -27.64 16.35
C GLN A 25 3.99 -28.29 15.10
N GLU A 26 4.14 -29.61 15.10
CA GLU A 26 4.72 -30.38 13.98
C GLU A 26 3.83 -30.39 12.75
N ILE A 27 2.54 -30.68 12.91
CA ILE A 27 1.60 -30.85 11.79
C ILE A 27 1.22 -29.50 11.17
N PHE A 28 0.95 -28.49 12.00
CA PHE A 28 0.37 -27.21 11.53
C PHE A 28 1.34 -26.02 11.65
N GLY A 29 2.59 -26.25 12.07
CA GLY A 29 3.57 -25.18 12.23
C GLY A 29 3.18 -24.15 13.29
N HIS A 30 2.37 -24.53 14.28
CA HIS A 30 2.02 -23.61 15.37
C HIS A 30 3.25 -23.26 16.21
N VAL A 31 3.36 -21.99 16.62
CA VAL A 31 4.42 -21.54 17.52
C VAL A 31 4.10 -21.96 18.97
N PRO A 32 5.06 -22.49 19.74
CA PRO A 32 4.86 -22.87 21.15
C PRO A 32 4.43 -21.67 22.02
N GLN A 33 3.55 -21.93 22.98
CA GLN A 33 3.08 -20.93 23.97
C GLN A 33 4.06 -20.84 25.13
N LEU A 34 5.16 -20.11 24.93
CA LEU A 34 6.24 -19.97 25.92
C LEU A 34 5.94 -18.94 27.03
N ASN A 35 4.75 -18.30 27.04
CA ASN A 35 4.38 -17.20 27.94
C ASN A 35 5.38 -16.02 27.97
N VAL A 36 6.24 -15.91 26.95
CA VAL A 36 7.17 -14.80 26.75
C VAL A 36 6.80 -13.98 25.52
N ARG A 37 7.27 -12.73 25.46
CA ARG A 37 7.05 -11.84 24.31
C ARG A 37 7.93 -12.29 23.12
N SER A 38 7.41 -13.19 22.29
CA SER A 38 8.10 -13.74 21.11
C SER A 38 7.93 -12.91 19.83
N GLY A 39 7.19 -11.81 19.86
CA GLY A 39 6.92 -11.00 18.66
C GLY A 39 5.97 -11.64 17.64
N SER A 40 5.41 -12.82 17.93
CA SER A 40 4.48 -13.54 17.03
C SER A 40 3.28 -12.70 16.57
N LYS A 41 2.80 -11.77 17.40
CA LYS A 41 1.74 -10.80 17.03
C LYS A 41 2.14 -9.91 15.86
N ILE A 42 3.40 -9.45 15.84
CA ILE A 42 3.93 -8.58 14.78
C ILE A 42 4.14 -9.42 13.51
N ALA A 43 4.74 -10.60 13.63
CA ALA A 43 4.98 -11.50 12.50
C ALA A 43 3.68 -11.94 11.80
N LYS A 44 2.58 -12.10 12.56
CA LYS A 44 1.25 -12.43 12.00
C LYS A 44 0.54 -11.25 11.35
N LYS A 45 0.99 -10.01 11.61
CA LYS A 45 0.35 -8.82 11.06
C LYS A 45 0.64 -8.77 9.56
N GLN A 46 -0.43 -8.74 8.76
CA GLN A 46 -0.31 -8.59 7.31
C GLN A 46 0.29 -7.22 6.97
N PHE A 47 1.16 -7.21 5.95
CA PHE A 47 1.74 -5.96 5.45
C PHE A 47 0.67 -5.13 4.73
N THR A 48 0.54 -3.87 5.12
CA THR A 48 -0.41 -2.92 4.52
C THR A 48 0.25 -1.94 3.55
N GLY A 49 1.56 -2.08 3.31
CA GLY A 49 2.35 -1.13 2.52
C GLY A 49 1.85 -0.95 1.09
N THR A 50 1.38 -2.03 0.45
CA THR A 50 0.83 -1.98 -0.92
C THR A 50 -0.46 -1.18 -1.00
N TYR A 51 -1.34 -1.30 0.00
CA TYR A 51 -2.56 -0.51 0.10
C TYR A 51 -2.27 0.97 0.33
N LEU A 52 -1.27 1.27 1.18
CA LEU A 52 -0.83 2.64 1.42
C LEU A 52 -0.19 3.27 0.18
N ALA A 53 0.66 2.51 -0.54
CA ALA A 53 1.30 2.99 -1.76
C ALA A 53 0.30 3.29 -2.88
N LYS A 54 -0.83 2.57 -2.92
CA LYS A 54 -1.91 2.73 -3.91
C LYS A 54 -3.05 3.65 -3.42
N TYR A 55 -2.82 4.45 -2.38
CA TYR A 55 -3.87 5.31 -1.82
C TYR A 55 -4.41 6.31 -2.85
N TYR A 56 -3.52 6.91 -3.65
CA TYR A 56 -3.92 7.74 -4.79
C TYR A 56 -3.83 6.92 -6.09
N PRO A 57 -4.90 6.86 -6.90
CA PRO A 57 -4.86 6.15 -8.15
C PRO A 57 -3.94 6.87 -9.15
N GLU A 58 -3.13 6.10 -9.86
CA GLU A 58 -2.35 6.62 -10.99
C GLU A 58 -3.29 7.00 -12.13
N SER A 59 -3.08 8.17 -12.73
CA SER A 59 -3.88 8.63 -13.86
C SER A 59 -3.65 7.77 -15.11
N ILE A 60 -4.72 7.44 -15.83
CA ILE A 60 -4.64 6.75 -17.13
C ILE A 60 -3.79 7.52 -18.15
N ASN A 61 -3.73 8.85 -18.03
CA ASN A 61 -2.97 9.72 -18.92
C ASN A 61 -1.49 9.36 -18.96
N LYS A 62 -0.93 8.87 -17.85
CA LYS A 62 0.47 8.42 -17.79
C LYS A 62 0.73 7.29 -18.79
N TYR A 63 -0.18 6.33 -18.87
CA TYR A 63 -0.08 5.19 -19.79
C TYR A 63 -0.47 5.57 -21.21
N ALA A 64 -1.50 6.40 -21.39
CA ALA A 64 -1.92 6.88 -22.71
C ALA A 64 -0.77 7.61 -23.45
N ARG A 65 0.04 8.40 -22.73
CA ARG A 65 1.25 9.05 -23.27
C ARG A 65 2.36 8.10 -23.69
N MET A 66 2.40 6.88 -23.15
CA MET A 66 3.40 5.88 -23.56
C MET A 66 3.01 5.22 -24.89
N VAL A 67 1.71 5.17 -25.20
CA VAL A 67 1.17 4.53 -26.41
C VAL A 67 1.01 5.53 -27.54
N HIS A 68 0.55 6.75 -27.22
CA HIS A 68 0.27 7.80 -28.18
C HIS A 68 1.22 8.98 -27.96
N GLU A 69 2.11 9.22 -28.92
CA GLU A 69 3.16 10.25 -28.84
C GLU A 69 2.60 11.66 -28.63
N ASN A 70 1.43 11.97 -29.19
CA ASN A 70 0.77 13.27 -29.10
C ASN A 70 -0.45 13.27 -28.14
N TRP A 71 -0.49 12.36 -27.16
CA TRP A 71 -1.57 12.36 -26.17
C TRP A 71 -1.52 13.61 -25.28
N GLU A 72 -2.62 14.36 -25.30
CA GLU A 72 -2.88 15.46 -24.38
C GLU A 72 -4.28 15.32 -23.80
N THR A 73 -4.48 15.82 -22.59
CA THR A 73 -5.83 15.99 -22.05
C THR A 73 -6.49 17.23 -22.63
N GLU A 74 -7.83 17.29 -22.61
CA GLU A 74 -8.59 18.47 -23.06
C GLU A 74 -8.13 19.76 -22.34
N GLU A 75 -7.80 19.66 -21.05
CA GLU A 75 -7.27 20.79 -20.29
C GLU A 75 -5.89 21.25 -20.78
N GLU A 76 -5.01 20.32 -21.13
CA GLU A 76 -3.67 20.60 -21.64
C GLU A 76 -3.74 21.25 -23.01
N GLU A 77 -4.59 20.71 -23.89
CA GLU A 77 -4.87 21.30 -25.19
C GLU A 77 -5.41 22.72 -25.05
N TYR A 78 -6.42 22.92 -24.19
CA TYR A 78 -6.98 24.24 -23.93
C TYR A 78 -5.91 25.22 -23.42
N ARG A 79 -5.07 24.78 -22.47
CA ARG A 79 -3.96 25.60 -21.95
C ARG A 79 -2.97 25.97 -23.05
N ARG A 80 -2.61 25.03 -23.93
CA ARG A 80 -1.70 25.23 -25.07
C ARG A 80 -2.26 26.25 -26.06
N VAL A 81 -3.53 26.10 -26.46
CA VAL A 81 -4.21 27.03 -27.38
C VAL A 81 -4.30 28.42 -26.76
N LYS A 82 -4.75 28.52 -25.51
CA LYS A 82 -4.83 29.77 -24.75
C LYS A 82 -3.47 30.47 -24.66
N LEU A 83 -2.41 29.74 -24.35
CA LEU A 83 -1.06 30.28 -24.26
C LEU A 83 -0.57 30.83 -25.60
N THR A 84 -0.84 30.11 -26.69
CA THR A 84 -0.51 30.54 -28.06
C THR A 84 -1.19 31.86 -28.41
N GLN A 85 -2.49 31.99 -28.12
CA GLN A 85 -3.23 33.24 -28.33
C GLN A 85 -2.68 34.39 -27.48
N ARG A 86 -2.30 34.15 -26.21
CA ARG A 86 -1.71 35.19 -25.36
C ARG A 86 -0.35 35.66 -25.85
N ARG A 87 0.50 34.73 -26.33
CA ARG A 87 1.80 35.06 -26.92
C ARG A 87 1.65 35.91 -28.19
N ARG A 88 0.69 35.58 -29.06
CA ARG A 88 0.35 36.40 -30.25
C ARG A 88 -0.03 37.85 -29.88
N LYS A 89 -0.70 38.04 -28.73
CA LYS A 89 -1.07 39.36 -28.19
C LYS A 89 0.08 40.08 -27.45
N GLY A 90 1.28 39.51 -27.38
CA GLY A 90 2.39 40.03 -26.56
C GLY A 90 2.16 39.93 -25.04
N LYS A 91 1.11 39.24 -24.60
CA LYS A 91 0.72 39.05 -23.18
C LYS A 91 1.11 37.67 -22.65
N GLY A 92 2.10 37.04 -23.27
CA GLY A 92 2.67 35.78 -22.79
C GLY A 92 3.48 36.00 -21.51
N PRO A 93 3.66 34.96 -20.68
CA PRO A 93 4.57 35.05 -19.54
C PRO A 93 5.99 35.39 -20.03
N PRO A 94 6.72 36.31 -19.37
CA PRO A 94 8.07 36.67 -19.74
C PRO A 94 9.04 35.51 -19.48
N LYS A 95 10.23 35.56 -20.10
CA LYS A 95 11.33 34.63 -19.79
C LYS A 95 11.67 34.73 -18.30
N LYS A 96 11.97 33.60 -17.66
CA LYS A 96 12.43 33.56 -16.25
C LYS A 96 13.58 34.56 -16.05
N GLY A 97 13.47 35.42 -15.04
CA GLY A 97 14.44 36.48 -14.78
C GLY A 97 14.25 37.77 -15.58
N ALA A 98 13.43 37.81 -16.63
CA ALA A 98 13.13 39.00 -17.43
C ALA A 98 11.78 39.65 -17.03
N GLY A 99 11.37 39.47 -15.77
CA GLY A 99 10.14 40.07 -15.24
C GLY A 99 10.24 41.61 -15.17
N ALA A 100 9.12 42.27 -14.88
CA ALA A 100 9.06 43.74 -14.84
C ALA A 100 10.08 44.38 -13.88
N ARG A 101 10.49 43.68 -12.82
CA ARG A 101 11.49 44.14 -11.83
C ARG A 101 12.93 43.81 -12.23
N SER A 102 13.17 43.03 -13.29
CA SER A 102 14.53 42.65 -13.72
C SER A 102 15.42 43.84 -14.08
N LYS A 103 14.81 44.95 -14.48
CA LYS A 103 15.49 46.20 -14.85
C LYS A 103 15.44 47.26 -13.75
N LYS A 104 14.78 46.98 -12.63
CA LYS A 104 14.77 47.89 -11.48
C LYS A 104 15.94 47.51 -10.58
N LYS A 105 17.03 48.28 -10.71
CA LYS A 105 18.05 48.37 -9.66
C LYS A 105 17.47 49.09 -8.46
#